data_AF-A0A4Z1CF78-F1
#
_entry.id   AF-A0A4Z1CF78-F1
#
_cell.length_a   1.000
_cell.length_b   1.000
_cell.length_c   1.000
_cell.angle_alpha   90.00
_cell.angle_beta   90.00
_cell.angle_gamma   90.00
#
_symmetry.space_group_name_H-M   'P 1'
#
loop_
_entity.id
_entity.type
_entity.pdbx_description
1 polymer ?
#
loop_
_entity_poly.entity_id
_entity_poly.type
_entity_poly.pdbx_seq_one_letter_code
_entity_poly.pdbx_strand_id
1 'polypeptide(L)'
;MRPIAINQRALRGAREELDTAREALRAALGDIDHPADDFPWRDLVVEGVRSLVDEAEQVARRCRSIAGAIDDSVVDFDELDLMVGEAATVAAKLAEVKP
;
A
#
# COMPACT_ATOMS: atom_id res chain seq x y z
N MET A 1 -19.40 0.17 -16.81
CA MET A 1 -18.15 0.43 -16.08
C MET A 1 -17.01 -0.16 -16.92
N ARG A 2 -16.10 0.65 -17.48
CA ARG A 2 -14.97 0.12 -18.27
C ARG A 2 -13.94 -0.44 -17.26
N PRO A 3 -13.38 -1.64 -17.48
CA PRO A 3 -12.28 -2.13 -16.64
C PRO A 3 -11.15 -1.12 -16.75
N ILE A 4 -10.75 -0.54 -15.62
CA ILE A 4 -9.48 0.18 -15.57
C ILE A 4 -8.43 -0.92 -15.67
N ALA A 5 -7.75 -1.02 -16.80
CA ALA A 5 -6.58 -1.88 -16.93
C ALA A 5 -5.47 -1.26 -16.10
N ILE A 6 -5.50 -1.49 -14.78
CA ILE A 6 -4.44 -1.05 -13.89
C ILE A 6 -3.26 -1.98 -14.14
N ASN A 7 -2.15 -1.40 -14.58
CA ASN A 7 -0.93 -2.16 -14.82
C ASN A 7 -0.40 -2.71 -13.49
N GLN A 8 -0.26 -4.03 -13.38
CA GLN A 8 0.26 -4.72 -12.19
C GLN A 8 1.63 -4.19 -11.74
N ARG A 9 2.47 -3.75 -12.70
CA ARG A 9 3.75 -3.08 -12.39
C ARG A 9 3.56 -1.74 -11.67
N ALA A 10 2.52 -0.98 -12.04
CA ALA A 10 2.20 0.27 -11.37
C ALA A 10 1.66 0.04 -9.96
N LEU A 11 0.87 -1.04 -9.75
CA LEU A 11 0.42 -1.46 -8.42
C LEU A 11 1.59 -1.85 -7.51
N ARG A 12 2.51 -2.68 -8.00
CA ARG A 12 3.73 -3.06 -7.24
C ARG A 12 4.59 -1.84 -6.88
N GLY A 13 4.78 -0.91 -7.81
CA GLY A 13 5.50 0.34 -7.55
C GLY A 13 4.81 1.22 -6.48
N ALA A 14 3.48 1.38 -6.57
CA ALA A 14 2.73 2.12 -5.56
C ALA A 14 2.80 1.47 -4.16
N ARG A 15 2.82 0.13 -4.08
CA ARG A 15 3.02 -0.60 -2.82
C ARG A 15 4.39 -0.29 -2.21
N GLU A 16 5.45 -0.34 -3.02
CA GLU A 16 6.82 -0.03 -2.58
C GLU A 16 6.97 1.42 -2.10
N GLU A 17 6.36 2.38 -2.80
CA GLU A 17 6.35 3.78 -2.38
C GLU A 17 5.62 3.98 -1.04
N LEU A 18 4.48 3.30 -0.83
CA LEU A 18 3.73 3.36 0.42
C LEU A 18 4.50 2.75 1.61
N ASP A 19 5.18 1.63 1.39
CA ASP A 19 6.01 1.00 2.42
C ASP A 19 7.22 1.86 2.78
N THR A 20 7.85 2.49 1.78
CA THR A 20 8.95 3.44 2.00
C THR A 20 8.49 4.67 2.79
N ALA A 21 7.34 5.25 2.42
CA ALA A 21 6.76 6.39 3.11
C ALA A 21 6.42 6.05 4.58
N ARG A 22 5.89 4.84 4.83
CA ARG A 22 5.62 4.33 6.17
C ARG A 22 6.89 4.22 7.01
N GLU A 23 7.97 3.71 6.43
CA GLU A 23 9.25 3.55 7.14
C GLU A 23 9.91 4.90 7.44
N ALA A 24 9.91 5.82 6.47
CA ALA A 24 10.38 7.18 6.68
C ALA A 24 9.61 7.89 7.79
N LEU A 25 8.28 7.72 7.84
CA LEU A 25 7.45 8.29 8.90
C LEU A 25 7.77 7.68 10.26
N ARG A 26 7.96 6.35 10.32
CA ARG A 26 8.34 5.67 11.57
C ARG A 26 9.71 6.12 12.09
N ALA A 27 10.68 6.31 11.20
CA ALA A 27 11.99 6.84 11.55
C ALA A 27 11.88 8.26 12.09
N ALA A 28 11.17 9.14 11.37
CA ALA A 28 10.96 10.52 11.80
C ALA A 28 10.27 10.63 13.17
N LEU A 29 9.32 9.74 13.48
CA LEU A 29 8.68 9.66 14.80
C LEU A 29 9.64 9.20 15.90
N GLY A 30 10.61 8.35 15.58
CA GLY A 30 11.62 7.89 16.52
C GLY A 30 12.66 8.96 16.89
N ASP A 31 12.87 9.94 16.01
CA ASP A 31 13.83 11.04 16.18
C ASP A 31 13.24 12.24 16.96
N ILE A 32 11.99 12.16 17.42
CA ILE A 32 11.34 13.24 18.17
C ILE A 32 11.78 13.19 19.64
N ASP A 33 12.66 14.13 20.02
CA ASP A 33 13.08 14.33 21.41
C ASP A 33 11.97 14.92 22.28
N HIS A 34 11.95 14.52 23.56
CA HIS A 34 11.06 15.14 24.53
C HIS A 34 11.58 16.54 24.93
N PRO A 35 10.73 17.58 24.94
CA PRO A 35 11.17 18.92 25.35
C PRO A 35 11.63 18.93 26.80
N ALA A 36 12.66 19.72 27.09
CA ALA A 36 13.27 19.83 28.41
C ALA A 36 12.25 20.24 29.50
N ASP A 37 12.39 19.66 30.69
CA ASP A 37 11.37 19.67 31.74
C ASP A 37 11.02 21.05 32.33
N ASP A 38 11.90 22.05 32.16
CA ASP A 38 11.86 23.30 32.94
C ASP A 38 11.04 24.46 32.35
N PHE A 39 10.26 24.24 31.28
CA PHE A 39 9.58 25.32 30.57
C PHE A 39 8.05 25.32 30.70
N PRO A 40 7.40 26.49 30.94
CA PRO A 40 5.94 26.59 31.08
C PRO A 40 5.14 26.25 29.82
N TRP A 41 5.75 26.38 28.64
CA TRP A 41 5.13 26.05 27.36
C TRP A 41 5.27 24.56 27.00
N ARG A 42 6.00 23.78 27.80
CA ARG A 42 6.31 22.38 27.55
C ARG A 42 5.06 21.55 27.35
N ASP A 43 4.07 21.68 28.22
CA ASP A 43 2.88 20.83 28.17
C ASP A 43 2.08 21.05 26.87
N LEU A 44 2.01 22.30 26.39
CA LEU A 44 1.40 22.63 25.09
C LEU A 44 2.21 22.04 23.91
N VAL A 45 3.54 22.08 23.98
CA VAL A 45 4.41 21.48 22.95
C VAL A 45 4.33 19.96 22.98
N VAL A 46 4.32 19.34 24.16
CA VAL A 46 4.15 17.89 24.33
C VAL A 46 2.79 17.44 23.80
N GLU A 47 1.73 18.18 24.10
CA GLU A 47 0.38 17.88 23.60
C GLU A 47 0.32 18.01 22.07
N GLY A 48 0.89 19.08 21.51
CA GLY A 48 0.97 19.26 20.05
C GLY A 48 1.78 18.16 19.36
N VAL A 49 2.95 17.81 19.91
CA VAL A 49 3.80 16.72 19.41
C VAL A 49 3.07 15.38 19.50
N ARG A 50 2.38 15.08 20.61
CA ARG A 50 1.58 13.85 20.76
C ARG A 50 0.46 13.78 19.72
N SER A 51 -0.27 14.87 19.50
CA SER A 51 -1.32 14.92 18.48
C SER A 51 -0.76 14.66 17.08
N LEU A 52 0.39 15.24 16.74
CA LEU A 52 1.06 15.01 15.46
C LEU A 52 1.54 13.56 15.31
N VAL A 53 2.08 12.98 16.38
CA VAL A 53 2.47 11.55 16.43
C VAL A 53 1.25 10.65 16.20
N ASP A 54 0.12 10.93 16.86
CA ASP A 54 -1.11 10.15 16.70
C ASP A 54 -1.68 10.23 15.27
N GLU A 55 -1.66 11.42 14.67
CA GLU A 55 -2.06 11.62 13.27
C GLU A 55 -1.13 10.86 12.31
N ALA A 56 0.19 10.96 12.52
CA ALA A 56 1.18 10.25 11.73
C ALA A 56 0.99 8.73 11.82
N GLU A 57 0.73 8.19 13.01
CA GLU A 57 0.43 6.77 13.16
C GLU A 57 -0.84 6.35 12.40
N GLN A 58 -1.88 7.19 12.38
CA GLN A 58 -3.09 6.92 11.60
C GLN A 58 -2.79 6.87 10.09
N VAL A 59 -1.96 7.79 9.59
CA VAL A 59 -1.51 7.78 8.19
C VAL A 59 -0.73 6.50 7.90
N ALA A 60 0.23 6.12 8.75
CA ALA A 60 0.98 4.87 8.59
C ALA A 60 0.08 3.64 8.54
N ARG A 61 -0.95 3.57 9.42
CA ARG A 61 -1.95 2.49 9.42
C ARG A 61 -2.75 2.45 8.12
N ARG A 62 -3.16 3.60 7.58
CA ARG A 62 -3.87 3.70 6.29
C ARG A 62 -2.98 3.26 5.13
N CYS A 63 -1.73 3.71 5.08
CA CYS A 63 -0.77 3.28 4.06
C CYS A 63 -0.62 1.75 4.06
N ARG A 64 -0.50 1.12 5.24
CA ARG A 64 -0.45 -0.35 5.36
C ARG A 64 -1.73 -1.03 4.85
N SER A 65 -2.90 -0.49 5.20
CA SER A 65 -4.18 -1.05 4.73
C SER A 65 -4.30 -0.97 3.21
N ILE A 66 -3.88 0.13 2.60
CA ILE A 66 -3.89 0.31 1.15
C ILE A 66 -2.89 -0.63 0.48
N ALA A 67 -1.67 -0.74 1.03
CA ALA A 67 -0.66 -1.66 0.52
C ALA A 67 -1.15 -3.12 0.55
N GLY A 68 -1.85 -3.54 1.61
CA GLY A 68 -2.46 -4.87 1.69
C GLY A 68 -3.53 -5.09 0.61
N ALA A 69 -4.43 -4.13 0.41
CA ALA A 69 -5.44 -4.22 -0.64
C ALA A 69 -4.84 -4.25 -2.05
N ILE A 70 -3.72 -3.56 -2.26
CA ILE A 70 -2.96 -3.63 -3.52
C ILE A 70 -2.38 -5.04 -3.71
N ASP A 71 -1.84 -5.67 -2.66
CA ASP A 71 -1.31 -7.03 -2.74
C ASP A 71 -2.39 -8.06 -3.09
N ASP A 72 -3.55 -7.98 -2.44
CA ASP A 72 -4.70 -8.83 -2.75
C ASP A 72 -5.12 -8.65 -4.21
N SER A 73 -5.18 -7.40 -4.70
CA SER A 73 -5.52 -7.10 -6.09
C SER A 73 -4.49 -7.68 -7.08
N VAL A 74 -3.20 -7.67 -6.73
CA VAL A 74 -2.12 -8.24 -7.57
C VAL A 74 -2.29 -9.75 -7.72
N VAL A 75 -2.67 -10.45 -6.65
CA VAL A 75 -2.95 -11.90 -6.65
C VAL A 75 -4.16 -12.22 -7.53
N ASP A 76 -5.24 -11.45 -7.39
CA ASP A 76 -6.45 -11.63 -8.21
C ASP A 76 -6.15 -11.47 -9.72
N PHE A 77 -5.26 -10.53 -10.09
CA PHE A 77 -4.82 -10.37 -11.48
C PHE A 77 -3.99 -11.56 -11.98
N ASP A 78 -3.11 -12.12 -11.15
CA ASP A 78 -2.31 -13.31 -11.52
C ASP A 78 -3.22 -14.53 -11.76
N GLU A 79 -4.27 -14.70 -10.96
CA GLU A 79 -5.26 -15.78 -11.14
C GLU A 79 -6.07 -15.58 -12.43
N LEU A 80 -6.51 -14.35 -12.72
CA LEU A 80 -7.20 -14.03 -13.98
C LEU A 80 -6.33 -14.30 -15.21
N ASP A 81 -5.04 -13.94 -15.18
CA ASP A 81 -4.12 -14.19 -16.29
C ASP A 81 -3.91 -15.69 -16.53
N LEU A 82 -3.82 -16.51 -15.47
CA LEU A 82 -3.79 -17.98 -15.57
C LEU A 82 -5.05 -18.52 -16.23
N MET A 83 -6.23 -18.11 -15.77
CA MET A 83 -7.51 -18.55 -16.35
C MET A 83 -7.64 -18.17 -17.83
N VAL A 84 -7.21 -16.96 -18.21
CA VAL A 84 -7.20 -16.51 -19.61
C VAL A 84 -6.22 -17.34 -20.45
N GLY A 85 -5.03 -17.65 -19.93
CA GLY A 85 -4.05 -18.51 -20.59
C GLY A 85 -4.55 -19.94 -20.82
N GLU A 86 -5.22 -20.52 -19.82
CA GLU A 86 -5.88 -21.83 -19.94
C GLU A 86 -7.01 -21.79 -20.97
N ALA A 87 -7.89 -20.78 -20.91
CA ALA A 87 -8.98 -20.61 -21.86
C ALA A 87 -8.47 -20.44 -23.30
N ALA A 88 -7.39 -19.67 -23.52
CA ALA A 88 -6.75 -19.52 -24.82
C ALA A 88 -6.18 -20.85 -25.34
N THR A 89 -5.57 -21.65 -24.46
CA THR A 89 -5.04 -22.98 -24.80
C THR A 89 -6.17 -23.95 -25.18
N VAL A 90 -7.28 -23.93 -24.43
CA VAL A 90 -8.47 -24.73 -24.73
C VAL A 90 -9.10 -24.31 -26.06
N ALA A 91 -9.22 -23.01 -26.32
CA ALA A 91 -9.75 -22.48 -27.57
C ALA A 91 -8.87 -22.89 -28.78
N ALA A 92 -7.54 -22.85 -28.63
CA ALA A 92 -6.61 -23.30 -29.67
C ALA A 92 -6.77 -24.79 -29.98
N LYS A 93 -6.88 -25.65 -28.95
CA LYS A 93 -7.14 -27.09 -29.14
C LYS A 93 -8.49 -27.37 -29.80
N LEU A 94 -9.53 -26.61 -29.45
CA LEU A 94 -10.85 -26.71 -30.09
C LEU A 94 -10.83 -26.25 -31.56
N ALA A 95 -9.96 -25.31 -31.92
CA ALA A 95 -9.78 -24.87 -33.31
C ALA A 95 -9.09 -25.94 -34.17
N GLU A 96 -8.17 -26.73 -33.61
CA GLU A 96 -7.50 -27.85 -34.30
C GLU A 96 -8.40 -29.08 -34.51
N VAL A 97 -9.41 -29.26 -33.66
CA VAL A 97 -10.33 -30.43 -33.70
C VAL A 97 -11.53 -30.22 -34.64
N LYS A 98 -11.67 -29.04 -35.26
CA LYS A 98 -12.65 -28.82 -36.34
C LYS A 98 -12.07 -29.17 -37.72
N PRO A 99 -12.58 -30.20 -38.41
CA PRO A 99 -12.64 -30.19 -39.87
C PRO A 99 -13.64 -29.15 -40.40
#